data_AF-A0A2D6DZH0-F1
#
_entry.id   AF-A0A2D6DZH0-F1
#
_cell.length_a   1.000
_cell.length_b   1.000
_cell.length_c   1.000
_cell.angle_alpha   90.00
_cell.angle_beta   90.00
_cell.angle_gamma   90.00
#
_symmetry.space_group_name_H-M   'P 1'
#
loop_
_entity.id
_entity.type
_entity.pdbx_description
1 polymer ?
#
loop_
_entity_poly.entity_id
_entity_poly.type
_entity_poly.pdbx_seq_one_letter_code
_entity_poly.pdbx_strand_id
1 'polypeptide(L)'
;MKKLVLLHAAILVTGCGEKKSTPATLIAPSQPEPLVDKAMLDLDAVPALAAALEETIEEGPEGDFIVKGTDTLYSGVFYKVDSISGEQVYIVANIKDGQFEGPSIMYRSNGSKAGEVELQNGTPVEGSEQYWNSKGQKVDTQEEALDSQ
;
A
#
# COMPACT_ATOMS: atom_id res chain seq x y z
N MET A 1 -9.12 -21.89 64.79
CA MET A 1 -10.51 -22.08 64.31
C MET A 1 -11.14 -20.73 64.03
N LYS A 2 -12.08 -20.67 63.05
CA LYS A 2 -12.72 -19.51 62.41
C LYS A 2 -11.95 -19.02 61.17
N LYS A 3 -12.08 -19.71 60.03
CA LYS A 3 -13.15 -19.65 59.00
C LYS A 3 -13.20 -18.31 58.26
N LEU A 4 -12.50 -18.32 57.12
CA LEU A 4 -12.80 -17.75 55.80
C LEU A 4 -14.18 -17.05 55.65
N VAL A 5 -14.16 -15.79 55.24
CA VAL A 5 -15.21 -15.16 54.43
C VAL A 5 -14.51 -14.40 53.29
N LEU A 6 -14.66 -14.92 52.07
CA LEU A 6 -14.35 -14.20 50.84
C LEU A 6 -15.35 -13.05 50.65
N LEU A 7 -14.85 -11.84 50.41
CA LEU A 7 -15.59 -10.81 49.69
C LEU A 7 -14.79 -10.44 48.44
N HIS A 8 -15.37 -10.72 47.28
CA HIS A 8 -14.91 -10.21 46.00
C HIS A 8 -15.26 -8.73 45.91
N ALA A 9 -14.26 -7.88 45.73
CA ALA A 9 -14.45 -6.50 45.29
C ALA A 9 -13.46 -6.24 44.15
N ALA A 10 -14.01 -6.05 42.95
CA ALA A 10 -13.28 -5.66 41.76
C ALA A 10 -12.67 -4.26 41.97
N ILE A 11 -11.38 -4.11 41.69
CA ILE A 11 -10.73 -2.81 41.58
C ILE A 11 -10.10 -2.73 40.18
N LEU A 12 -10.50 -1.68 39.49
CA LEU A 12 -10.21 -1.32 38.12
C LEU A 12 -8.71 -1.32 37.81
N VAL A 13 -8.39 -1.87 36.64
CA VAL A 13 -7.07 -1.83 36.03
C VAL A 13 -6.85 -0.42 35.48
N THR A 14 -6.06 0.40 36.18
CA THR A 14 -5.33 1.51 35.56
C THR A 14 -3.86 1.16 35.56
N GLY A 15 -3.49 0.28 34.63
CA GLY A 15 -2.10 0.04 34.29
C GLY A 15 -1.62 1.15 33.35
N CYS A 16 -0.85 2.10 33.89
CA CYS A 16 0.05 2.92 33.08
C CYS A 16 1.09 2.01 32.44
N GLY A 17 1.03 1.89 31.12
CA GLY A 17 2.06 1.25 30.31
C GLY A 17 2.42 2.17 29.16
N GLU A 18 3.44 2.99 29.36
CA GLU A 18 4.14 3.68 28.28
C GLU A 18 4.77 2.61 27.38
N LYS A 19 4.30 2.49 26.14
CA LYS A 19 5.02 1.78 25.08
C LYS A 19 5.23 2.73 23.90
N LYS A 20 6.44 3.28 23.86
CA LYS A 20 7.03 3.85 22.64
C LYS A 20 7.06 2.73 21.60
N SER A 21 6.22 2.83 20.57
CA SER A 21 6.32 1.96 19.41
C SER A 21 7.27 2.62 18.42
N THR A 22 8.52 2.17 18.43
CA THR A 22 9.47 2.37 17.33
C THR A 22 8.86 1.74 16.07
N PRO A 23 8.85 2.39 14.90
CA PRO A 23 8.54 1.71 13.66
C PRO A 23 9.80 0.92 13.26
N ALA A 24 9.88 -0.31 13.75
CA ALA A 24 10.70 -1.33 13.11
C ALA A 24 9.77 -2.10 12.17
N THR A 25 9.96 -1.96 10.86
CA THR A 25 9.88 -3.08 9.91
C THR A 25 10.55 -2.62 8.62
N LEU A 26 11.87 -2.83 8.57
CA LEU A 26 12.58 -3.05 7.32
C LEU A 26 13.00 -4.53 7.32
N ILE A 27 12.58 -5.25 6.28
CA ILE A 27 13.12 -6.50 5.69
C ILE A 27 12.58 -7.88 6.19
N ALA A 28 11.66 -8.45 5.37
CA ALA A 28 11.37 -9.84 4.85
C ALA A 28 11.84 -11.14 5.59
N PRO A 29 11.27 -12.37 5.32
CA PRO A 29 10.47 -12.82 4.15
C PRO A 29 9.25 -13.77 4.40
N SER A 30 8.51 -14.01 3.30
CA SER A 30 7.63 -15.14 2.98
C SER A 30 6.38 -15.42 3.83
N GLN A 31 5.28 -14.69 3.56
CA GLN A 31 3.88 -15.19 3.64
C GLN A 31 3.02 -14.45 2.60
N PRO A 32 2.00 -15.09 1.98
CA PRO A 32 1.03 -14.41 1.11
C PRO A 32 0.04 -13.65 2.01
N GLU A 33 0.50 -12.53 2.56
CA GLU A 33 -0.38 -11.60 3.27
C GLU A 33 -1.22 -10.80 2.25
N PRO A 34 -2.46 -10.42 2.59
CA PRO A 34 -3.39 -9.84 1.65
C PRO A 34 -2.80 -8.57 1.02
N LEU A 35 -2.88 -8.57 -0.32
CA LEU A 35 -2.68 -7.46 -1.24
C LEU A 35 -3.40 -6.23 -0.66
N VAL A 36 -2.62 -5.28 -0.12
CA VAL A 36 -3.04 -4.01 0.52
C VAL A 36 -4.53 -3.97 0.89
N ASP A 37 -4.87 -4.35 2.12
CA ASP A 37 -6.20 -4.07 2.65
C ASP A 37 -6.45 -2.54 2.56
N LYS A 38 -7.51 -2.17 1.84
CA LYS A 38 -8.03 -0.82 1.55
C LYS A 38 -8.09 0.13 2.76
N ALA A 39 -7.96 -0.37 3.98
CA ALA A 39 -8.28 0.33 5.22
C ALA A 39 -7.10 1.05 5.91
N MET A 40 -5.86 0.98 5.43
CA MET A 40 -4.72 1.58 6.16
C MET A 40 -3.61 2.20 5.29
N LEU A 41 -3.93 2.67 4.08
CA LEU A 41 -2.98 3.46 3.30
C LEU A 41 -2.99 4.91 3.81
N ASP A 42 -1.96 5.29 4.55
CA ASP A 42 -1.69 6.69 4.88
C ASP A 42 -1.13 7.38 3.63
N LEU A 43 -2.00 8.05 2.88
CA LEU A 43 -1.64 8.72 1.64
C LEU A 43 -0.66 9.87 1.84
N ASP A 44 -0.65 10.49 3.03
CA ASP A 44 0.31 11.53 3.37
C ASP A 44 1.73 10.96 3.48
N ALA A 45 1.86 9.65 3.75
CA ALA A 45 3.14 8.94 3.79
C ALA A 45 3.63 8.47 2.41
N VAL A 46 2.76 8.38 1.39
CA VAL A 46 3.13 7.82 0.07
C VAL A 46 4.32 8.55 -0.57
N PRO A 47 4.43 9.90 -0.56
CA PRO A 47 5.60 10.56 -1.12
C PRO A 47 6.92 10.15 -0.43
N ALA A 48 6.91 9.99 0.89
CA ALA A 48 8.09 9.56 1.64
C ALA A 48 8.43 8.08 1.36
N LEU A 49 7.41 7.23 1.24
CA LEU A 49 7.59 5.82 0.89
C LEU A 49 8.11 5.63 -0.53
N ALA A 50 7.61 6.40 -1.51
CA ALA A 50 8.09 6.40 -2.88
C ALA A 50 9.57 6.82 -2.95
N ALA A 51 9.92 7.93 -2.29
CA ALA A 51 11.31 8.39 -2.25
C ALA A 51 12.26 7.39 -1.56
N ALA A 52 11.80 6.76 -0.46
CA ALA A 52 12.58 5.71 0.19
C ALA A 52 12.74 4.48 -0.73
N LEU A 53 11.70 4.13 -1.48
CA LEU A 53 11.74 2.99 -2.39
C LEU A 53 12.78 3.20 -3.50
N GLU A 54 12.82 4.39 -4.12
CA GLU A 54 13.83 4.78 -5.12
C GLU A 54 15.28 4.66 -4.64
N GLU A 55 15.51 4.77 -3.32
CA GLU A 55 16.84 4.55 -2.73
C GLU A 55 17.16 3.09 -2.41
N THR A 56 16.16 2.21 -2.46
CA THR A 56 16.28 0.78 -2.11
C THR A 56 16.20 -0.16 -3.29
N ILE A 57 15.57 0.26 -4.40
CA ILE A 57 15.41 -0.57 -5.60
C ILE A 57 15.95 0.15 -6.84
N GLU A 58 16.26 -0.63 -7.87
CA GLU A 58 16.61 -0.15 -9.20
C GLU A 58 16.04 -1.08 -10.28
N GLU A 59 15.93 -0.60 -11.52
CA GLU A 59 15.55 -1.44 -12.66
C GLU A 59 16.77 -2.24 -13.13
N GLY A 60 16.62 -3.56 -13.18
CA GLY A 60 17.58 -4.50 -13.72
C GLY A 60 17.62 -4.50 -15.25
N PRO A 61 18.54 -5.28 -15.85
CA PRO A 61 18.75 -5.30 -17.30
C PRO A 61 17.56 -5.82 -18.10
N GLU A 62 16.68 -6.62 -17.49
CA GLU A 62 15.49 -7.19 -18.11
C GLU A 62 14.21 -6.40 -17.76
N GLY A 63 14.35 -5.26 -17.06
CA GLY A 63 13.23 -4.44 -16.59
C GLY A 63 12.62 -4.90 -15.26
N ASP A 64 13.17 -5.94 -14.63
CA ASP A 64 12.77 -6.37 -13.29
C ASP A 64 13.26 -5.38 -12.22
N PHE A 65 12.47 -5.18 -11.18
CA PHE A 65 12.90 -4.45 -9.99
C PHE A 65 13.81 -5.31 -9.13
N ILE A 66 15.02 -4.82 -8.84
CA ILE A 66 16.01 -5.47 -7.98
C ILE A 66 16.35 -4.59 -6.79
N VAL A 67 16.83 -5.19 -5.69
CA VAL A 67 17.36 -4.44 -4.55
C VAL A 67 18.67 -3.77 -4.98
N LYS A 68 18.73 -2.44 -4.83
CA LYS A 68 19.81 -1.58 -5.33
C LYS A 68 21.19 -2.07 -4.90
N GLY A 69 22.09 -2.24 -5.87
CA GLY A 69 23.44 -2.73 -5.64
C GLY A 69 23.54 -4.25 -5.42
N THR A 70 22.50 -5.01 -5.79
CA THR A 70 22.48 -6.48 -5.70
C THR A 70 21.80 -7.07 -6.93
N ASP A 71 21.90 -8.40 -7.11
CA ASP A 71 21.14 -9.14 -8.12
C ASP A 71 19.85 -9.75 -7.56
N THR A 72 19.38 -9.29 -6.39
CA THR A 72 18.21 -9.86 -5.72
C THR A 72 16.94 -9.21 -6.23
N LEU A 73 16.04 -10.01 -6.81
CA LEU A 73 14.71 -9.55 -7.23
C LEU A 73 13.94 -8.98 -6.04
N TYR A 74 13.36 -7.80 -6.23
CA TYR A 74 12.54 -7.14 -5.24
C TYR A 74 11.18 -7.83 -5.13
N SER A 75 10.63 -7.88 -3.92
CA SER A 75 9.25 -8.28 -3.66
C SER A 75 8.71 -7.46 -2.52
N GLY A 76 7.58 -6.80 -2.75
CA GLY A 76 7.01 -5.86 -1.78
C GLY A 76 6.04 -4.88 -2.44
N VAL A 77 5.61 -3.89 -1.65
CA VAL A 77 4.74 -2.84 -2.15
C VAL A 77 5.58 -1.82 -2.93
N PHE A 78 5.03 -1.38 -4.05
CA PHE A 78 5.55 -0.30 -4.87
C PHE A 78 4.70 0.94 -4.67
N TYR A 79 5.36 2.07 -4.48
CA TYR A 79 4.74 3.39 -4.32
C TYR A 79 5.31 4.33 -5.37
N LYS A 80 4.42 5.05 -6.06
CA LYS A 80 4.82 6.11 -6.98
C LYS A 80 3.91 7.32 -6.83
N VAL A 81 4.53 8.49 -6.90
CA VAL A 81 3.84 9.77 -7.11
C VAL A 81 3.97 10.11 -8.59
N ASP A 82 2.85 10.37 -9.27
CA ASP A 82 2.83 10.74 -10.69
C ASP A 82 1.95 11.97 -10.90
N SER A 83 2.01 12.55 -12.10
CA SER A 83 1.16 13.67 -12.52
C SER A 83 0.46 13.30 -13.83
N ILE A 84 -0.80 12.88 -13.74
CA ILE A 84 -1.60 12.47 -14.90
C ILE A 84 -2.64 13.56 -15.17
N SER A 85 -2.68 14.06 -16.41
CA SER A 85 -3.55 15.19 -16.81
C SER A 85 -3.38 16.46 -15.95
N GLY A 86 -2.20 16.64 -15.34
CA GLY A 86 -1.89 17.76 -14.45
C GLY A 86 -2.37 17.58 -13.01
N GLU A 87 -3.01 16.46 -12.68
CA GLU A 87 -3.37 16.08 -11.31
C GLU A 87 -2.29 15.18 -10.71
N GLN A 88 -1.85 15.49 -9.48
CA GLN A 88 -1.01 14.58 -8.72
C GLN A 88 -1.81 13.36 -8.28
N VAL A 89 -1.29 12.18 -8.63
CA VAL A 89 -1.87 10.89 -8.28
C VAL A 89 -0.85 10.02 -7.56
N TYR A 90 -1.36 9.08 -6.78
CA TYR A 90 -0.59 8.09 -6.05
C TYR A 90 -0.90 6.71 -6.61
N ILE A 91 0.14 5.98 -6.98
CA ILE A 91 0.03 4.60 -7.46
C ILE A 91 0.58 3.68 -6.39
N VAL A 92 -0.21 2.68 -6.02
CA VAL A 92 0.18 1.60 -5.12
C VAL A 92 -0.01 0.29 -5.85
N ALA A 93 1.05 -0.50 -5.96
CA ALA A 93 1.04 -1.79 -6.62
C ALA A 93 1.87 -2.80 -5.81
N ASN A 94 1.81 -4.08 -6.17
CA ASN A 94 2.69 -5.08 -5.59
C ASN A 94 3.70 -5.53 -6.64
N ILE A 95 4.93 -5.76 -6.20
CA ILE A 95 5.98 -6.41 -6.96
C ILE A 95 6.22 -7.77 -6.34
N LYS A 96 6.29 -8.79 -7.18
CA LYS A 96 6.66 -10.15 -6.83
C LYS A 96 7.71 -10.64 -7.81
N ASP A 97 8.81 -11.16 -7.28
CA ASP A 97 9.93 -11.68 -8.07
C ASP A 97 10.38 -10.67 -9.15
N GLY A 98 10.46 -9.39 -8.79
CA GLY A 98 10.90 -8.30 -9.66
C GLY A 98 9.86 -7.74 -10.62
N GLN A 99 8.66 -8.32 -10.70
CA GLN A 99 7.61 -7.87 -11.63
C GLN A 99 6.35 -7.44 -10.91
N PHE A 100 5.58 -6.53 -11.49
CA PHE A 100 4.28 -6.19 -10.93
C PHE A 100 3.33 -7.39 -10.98
N GLU A 101 2.63 -7.62 -9.88
CA GLU A 101 1.70 -8.75 -9.72
C GLU A 101 0.50 -8.33 -8.87
N GLY A 102 -0.70 -8.69 -9.30
CA GLY A 102 -1.94 -8.34 -8.62
C GLY A 102 -2.41 -6.91 -8.89
N PRO A 103 -3.23 -6.33 -7.99
CA PRO A 103 -3.86 -5.04 -8.24
C PRO A 103 -2.84 -3.90 -8.17
N SER A 104 -2.91 -3.01 -9.16
CA SER A 104 -2.32 -1.68 -9.14
C SER A 104 -3.46 -0.66 -9.02
N ILE A 105 -3.40 0.17 -7.99
CA ILE A 105 -4.47 1.12 -7.65
C ILE A 105 -3.94 2.54 -7.77
N MET A 106 -4.72 3.38 -8.45
CA MET A 106 -4.47 4.81 -8.59
C MET A 106 -5.43 5.59 -7.68
N TYR A 107 -4.85 6.43 -6.82
CA TYR A 107 -5.56 7.34 -5.92
C TYR A 107 -5.30 8.80 -6.32
N ARG A 108 -6.31 9.65 -6.11
CA ARG A 108 -6.12 11.10 -6.14
C ARG A 108 -5.44 11.58 -4.87
N SER A 109 -4.96 12.83 -4.91
CA SER A 109 -4.44 13.53 -3.73
C SER A 109 -5.38 13.54 -2.53
N ASN A 110 -6.70 13.58 -2.76
CA ASN A 110 -7.73 13.55 -1.72
C ASN A 110 -8.08 12.13 -1.20
N GLY A 111 -7.40 11.10 -1.70
CA GLY A 111 -7.57 9.70 -1.33
C GLY A 111 -8.76 8.96 -1.91
N SER A 112 -9.54 9.60 -2.78
CA SER A 112 -10.49 8.89 -3.63
C SER A 112 -9.75 8.00 -4.63
N LYS A 113 -10.26 6.79 -4.84
CA LYS A 113 -9.79 5.89 -5.90
C LYS A 113 -10.18 6.47 -7.27
N ALA A 114 -9.22 6.50 -8.18
CA ALA A 114 -9.40 6.97 -9.56
C ALA A 114 -9.34 5.82 -10.58
N GLY A 115 -8.54 4.79 -10.28
CA GLY A 115 -8.45 3.62 -11.14
C GLY A 115 -7.88 2.39 -10.45
N GLU A 116 -8.06 1.25 -11.08
CA GLU A 116 -7.42 -0.02 -10.73
C GLU A 116 -7.25 -0.87 -11.98
N VAL A 117 -6.16 -1.61 -12.02
CA VAL A 117 -5.86 -2.60 -13.06
C VAL A 117 -5.23 -3.83 -12.40
N GLU A 118 -5.56 -5.02 -12.88
CA GLU A 118 -4.89 -6.25 -12.46
C GLU A 118 -3.63 -6.45 -13.31
N LEU A 119 -2.49 -6.67 -12.66
CA LEU A 119 -1.22 -6.93 -13.32
C LEU A 119 -0.84 -8.41 -13.14
N GLN A 120 -0.34 -9.02 -14.20
CA GLN A 120 0.23 -10.36 -14.16
C GLN A 120 1.58 -10.32 -14.87
N ASN A 121 2.66 -10.65 -14.17
CA ASN A 121 4.03 -10.60 -14.71
C ASN A 121 4.32 -9.26 -15.41
N GLY A 122 4.03 -8.15 -14.73
CA GLY A 122 4.26 -6.80 -15.26
C GLY A 122 3.24 -6.32 -16.31
N THR A 123 2.32 -7.16 -16.76
CA THR A 123 1.40 -6.86 -17.87
C THR A 123 -0.04 -6.67 -17.37
N PRO A 124 -0.76 -5.62 -17.81
CA PRO A 124 -2.19 -5.50 -17.57
C PRO A 124 -2.98 -6.70 -18.08
N VAL A 125 -3.84 -7.26 -17.23
CA VAL A 125 -4.82 -8.26 -17.64
C VAL A 125 -5.90 -7.54 -18.45
N GLU A 126 -6.11 -7.99 -19.70
CA GLU A 126 -7.06 -7.37 -20.62
C GLU A 126 -8.48 -7.28 -20.02
N GLY A 127 -9.02 -6.06 -19.97
CA GLY A 127 -10.37 -5.80 -19.47
C GLY A 127 -10.48 -5.78 -17.95
N SER A 128 -9.36 -5.82 -17.22
CA SER A 128 -9.34 -5.65 -15.76
C SER A 128 -9.41 -4.18 -15.32
N GLU A 129 -9.17 -3.26 -16.25
CA GLU A 129 -9.15 -1.83 -15.98
C GLU A 129 -10.52 -1.34 -15.51
N GLN A 130 -10.53 -0.62 -14.39
CA GLN A 130 -11.71 0.04 -13.86
C GLN A 130 -11.36 1.45 -13.44
N TYR A 131 -12.26 2.39 -13.72
CA TYR A 131 -12.07 3.80 -13.46
C TYR A 131 -13.26 4.39 -12.71
N TRP A 132 -12.99 5.37 -11.86
CA TRP A 132 -14.01 6.10 -11.10
C TRP A 132 -13.73 7.58 -11.14
N ASN A 133 -14.73 8.41 -11.43
CA ASN A 133 -14.61 9.87 -11.35
C ASN A 133 -14.52 10.36 -9.89
N SER A 134 -14.34 11.67 -9.69
CA SER A 134 -14.22 12.30 -8.37
C SER A 134 -15.44 12.09 -7.46
N LYS A 135 -16.60 11.73 -8.01
CA LYS A 135 -17.85 11.42 -7.28
C LYS A 135 -17.95 9.92 -6.92
N GLY A 136 -16.95 9.12 -7.26
CA GLY A 136 -16.94 7.67 -7.05
C GLY A 136 -17.83 6.89 -8.02
N GLN A 137 -18.23 7.50 -9.14
CA GLN A 137 -19.04 6.84 -10.17
C GLN A 137 -18.12 6.18 -11.19
N LYS A 138 -18.47 4.98 -11.65
CA LYS A 138 -17.72 4.29 -12.71
C LYS A 138 -17.77 5.09 -14.01
N VAL A 139 -16.63 5.14 -14.70
CA VAL A 139 -16.45 5.76 -16.02
C VAL A 139 -15.65 4.82 -16.91
N ASP A 140 -15.68 5.04 -18.22
CA ASP A 140 -15.12 4.08 -19.18
C ASP A 140 -13.62 4.31 -19.41
N THR A 141 -13.13 5.51 -19.12
CA THR A 141 -11.74 5.89 -19.40
C THR A 141 -11.03 6.51 -18.19
N GLN A 142 -9.70 6.39 -18.18
CA GLN A 142 -8.85 7.06 -17.21
C GLN A 142 -8.97 8.58 -17.29
N GLU A 143 -9.13 9.11 -18.50
CA GLU A 143 -9.30 10.54 -18.74
C GLU A 143 -10.57 11.06 -18.05
N GLU A 144 -11.72 10.40 -18.26
CA GLU A 144 -12.98 10.76 -17.58
C GLU A 144 -12.89 10.61 -16.06
N ALA A 145 -12.06 9.68 -15.56
CA ALA A 145 -11.84 9.57 -14.13
C ALA A 145 -11.11 10.79 -13.59
N LEU A 146 -10.04 11.24 -14.26
CA LEU A 146 -9.19 12.34 -13.81
C LEU A 146 -9.70 13.72 -14.23
N ASP A 147 -10.73 13.78 -15.07
CA ASP A 147 -11.35 15.02 -15.46
C ASP A 147 -12.04 15.70 -14.26
N SER A 148 -11.54 16.88 -13.91
CA SER A 148 -11.94 17.64 -12.71
C SER A 148 -13.19 18.49 -12.93
N GLN A 149 -14.20 17.98 -13.66
CA GLN A 149 -15.47 18.68 -13.94
C GLN A 149 -16.45 18.69 -12.76
#